data_AF-A0A0W8F6W6-F1
#
_entry.id   AF-A0A0W8F6W6-F1
#
_cell.length_a   1.000
_cell.length_b   1.000
_cell.length_c   1.000
_cell.angle_alpha   90.00
_cell.angle_beta   90.00
_cell.angle_gamma   90.00
#
_symmetry.space_group_name_H-M   'P 1'
#
loop_
_entity.id
_entity.type
_entity.pdbx_description
1 polymer ?
#
loop_
_entity_poly.entity_id
_entity_poly.type
_entity_poly.pdbx_seq_one_letter_code
_entity_poly.pdbx_strand_id
1 'polypeptide(L)'
;MTEGYEVFGNALDRSVLASLRELQDDGDPDIVAEVGGLFLEHSPQKIAAILKAVENGDAKGLQTAAHSLKSSSAYVGAMRLSELSRELEMMGRSQVMDGAEEKAERLNREYKQVMMELDAEIQRSN
;
A
#
# COMPACT_ATOMS: atom_id res chain seq x y z
N MET A 1 14.82 32.22 -5.33
CA MET A 1 13.61 31.50 -5.75
C MET A 1 14.03 30.06 -5.92
N THR A 2 14.07 29.33 -4.81
CA THR A 2 14.51 27.94 -4.80
C THR A 2 13.26 27.12 -4.98
N GLU A 3 13.10 26.53 -6.17
CA GLU A 3 12.04 25.58 -6.46
C GLU A 3 12.07 24.49 -5.39
N GLY A 4 10.92 24.32 -4.72
CA GLY A 4 10.73 23.29 -3.73
C GLY A 4 10.87 21.93 -4.39
N TYR A 5 12.01 21.28 -4.18
CA TYR A 5 12.04 19.83 -4.17
C TYR A 5 11.08 19.41 -3.05
N GLU A 6 9.87 18.97 -3.42
CA GLU A 6 9.13 18.08 -2.54
C GLU A 6 10.06 16.90 -2.28
N VAL A 7 10.62 16.86 -1.07
CA VAL A 7 11.26 15.67 -0.55
C VAL A 7 10.12 14.66 -0.46
N PHE A 8 9.95 13.83 -1.48
CA PHE A 8 9.05 12.69 -1.41
C PHE A 8 9.60 11.82 -0.28
N GLY A 9 9.03 11.99 0.91
CA GLY A 9 9.28 11.12 2.03
C GLY A 9 9.06 9.69 1.55
N ASN A 10 10.01 8.81 1.85
CA ASN A 10 10.02 7.39 1.48
C ASN A 10 8.60 6.81 1.51
N ALA A 11 8.22 6.03 0.49
CA ALA A 11 6.92 5.37 0.41
C ALA A 11 6.69 4.40 1.59
N LEU A 12 7.78 3.99 2.26
CA LEU A 12 7.77 3.19 3.47
C LEU A 12 8.19 3.97 4.72
N ASP A 13 7.39 3.84 5.77
CA ASP A 13 7.77 4.23 7.11
C ASP A 13 8.74 3.20 7.72
N ARG A 14 10.02 3.58 7.76
CA ARG A 14 11.09 2.73 8.31
C ARG A 14 10.94 2.46 9.81
N SER A 15 10.24 3.32 10.55
CA SER A 15 10.01 3.08 11.98
C SER A 15 9.08 1.88 12.20
N VAL A 16 8.09 1.69 11.33
CA VAL A 16 7.21 0.51 11.36
C VAL A 16 8.01 -0.76 11.08
N LEU A 17 8.89 -0.74 10.10
CA LEU A 17 9.75 -1.89 9.79
C LEU A 17 10.74 -2.20 10.92
N ALA A 18 11.29 -1.17 11.56
CA ALA A 18 12.13 -1.35 12.74
C ALA A 18 11.35 -1.98 13.91
N SER A 19 10.14 -1.47 14.19
CA SER A 19 9.27 -2.05 15.23
C SER A 19 8.84 -3.48 14.92
N LEU A 20 8.68 -3.87 13.65
CA LEU A 20 8.46 -5.28 13.29
C LEU A 20 9.67 -6.14 13.68
N ARG A 21 10.89 -5.69 13.36
CA ARG A 21 12.13 -6.41 13.71
C ARG A 21 12.37 -6.49 15.22
N GLU A 22 11.91 -5.51 16.00
CA GLU A 22 11.97 -5.57 17.47
C GLU A 22 11.09 -6.68 18.07
N LEU A 23 10.10 -7.19 17.33
CA LEU A 23 9.23 -8.30 17.74
C LEU A 23 9.77 -9.67 17.31
N GLN A 24 10.86 -9.71 16.53
CA GLN A 24 11.48 -10.95 16.06
C GLN A 24 12.35 -11.56 17.16
N ASP A 25 12.19 -12.86 17.39
CA ASP A 25 13.03 -13.59 18.34
C ASP A 25 14.42 -13.90 17.73
N ASP A 26 15.44 -13.97 18.58
CA ASP A 26 16.80 -14.29 18.17
C ASP A 26 16.84 -15.67 17.47
N GLY A 27 17.23 -15.67 16.19
CA GLY A 27 17.38 -16.88 15.38
C GLY A 27 16.24 -17.14 14.39
N ASP A 28 15.15 -16.37 14.44
CA ASP A 28 14.09 -16.42 13.43
C ASP A 28 14.50 -15.70 12.13
N PRO A 29 13.88 -16.04 10.98
CA PRO A 29 14.05 -15.29 9.73
C PRO A 29 13.62 -13.81 9.87
N ASP A 30 14.15 -12.92 9.01
CA ASP A 30 13.75 -11.51 9.01
C ASP A 30 12.23 -11.38 8.76
N ILE A 31 11.51 -10.97 9.80
CA ILE A 31 10.05 -10.80 9.75
C ILE A 31 9.64 -9.80 8.67
N VAL A 32 10.46 -8.78 8.38
CA VAL A 32 10.21 -7.82 7.30
C VAL A 32 10.29 -8.50 5.93
N ALA A 33 11.20 -9.45 5.75
CA ALA A 33 11.29 -10.24 4.53
C ALA A 33 10.07 -11.14 4.34
N GLU A 34 9.58 -11.75 5.41
CA GLU A 34 8.39 -12.61 5.37
C GLU A 34 7.11 -11.80 5.04
N VAL A 35 6.80 -10.80 5.86
CA VAL A 35 5.56 -10.02 5.68
C VAL A 35 5.63 -9.16 4.42
N GLY A 36 6.82 -8.66 4.09
CA GLY A 36 7.06 -7.92 2.86
C GLY A 36 6.90 -8.81 1.63
N GLY A 37 7.44 -10.02 1.65
CA GLY A 37 7.26 -11.02 0.59
C GLY A 37 5.78 -11.35 0.35
N LEU A 38 5.01 -11.59 1.42
CA LEU A 38 3.57 -11.82 1.33
C LEU A 38 2.82 -10.60 0.75
N PHE A 39 3.23 -9.39 1.12
CA PHE A 39 2.68 -8.18 0.53
C PHE A 39 2.99 -8.10 -0.97
N LEU A 40 4.24 -8.33 -1.39
CA LEU A 40 4.64 -8.33 -2.80
C LEU A 40 3.87 -9.37 -3.62
N GLU A 41 3.60 -10.55 -3.05
CA GLU A 41 2.87 -11.63 -3.72
C GLU A 41 1.38 -11.33 -3.90
N HIS A 42 0.71 -10.83 -2.86
CA HIS A 42 -0.76 -10.74 -2.83
C HIS A 42 -1.32 -9.36 -3.19
N SER A 43 -0.55 -8.28 -3.01
CA SER A 43 -1.01 -6.93 -3.33
C SER A 43 -1.36 -6.69 -4.81
N PRO A 44 -0.70 -7.31 -5.83
CA PRO A 44 -1.05 -7.07 -7.23
C PRO A 44 -2.50 -7.41 -7.56
N GLN A 45 -3.03 -8.50 -6.98
CA GLN A 45 -4.41 -8.91 -7.17
C GLN A 45 -5.40 -7.92 -6.55
N LYS A 46 -5.05 -7.32 -5.41
CA LYS A 46 -5.88 -6.30 -4.74
C LYS A 46 -5.92 -5.01 -5.54
N ILE A 47 -4.78 -4.58 -6.09
CA ILE A 47 -4.69 -3.41 -6.97
C ILE A 47 -5.53 -3.63 -8.23
N ALA A 48 -5.38 -4.79 -8.88
CA ALA A 48 -6.18 -5.13 -10.07
C ALA A 48 -7.69 -5.11 -9.76
N ALA A 49 -8.10 -5.63 -8.60
CA ALA A 49 -9.48 -5.60 -8.16
C ALA A 49 -10.01 -4.18 -7.93
N ILE A 50 -9.21 -3.28 -7.34
CA ILE A 50 -9.57 -1.86 -7.17
C ILE A 50 -9.77 -1.19 -8.53
N LEU A 51 -8.80 -1.32 -9.44
CA LEU A 51 -8.87 -0.71 -10.77
C LEU A 51 -10.11 -1.20 -11.54
N LYS A 52 -10.35 -2.52 -11.52
CA LYS A 52 -11.51 -3.13 -12.17
C LYS A 52 -12.83 -2.69 -11.52
N ALA A 53 -12.88 -2.55 -10.20
CA ALA A 53 -14.09 -2.09 -9.52
C ALA A 53 -14.43 -0.65 -9.89
N VAL A 54 -13.42 0.21 -10.01
CA VAL A 54 -13.60 1.59 -10.48
C VAL A 54 -14.10 1.63 -11.92
N GLU A 55 -13.47 0.88 -12.83
CA GLU A 55 -13.86 0.80 -14.25
C GLU A 55 -15.32 0.35 -14.43
N ASN A 56 -15.77 -0.61 -13.62
CA ASN A 56 -17.13 -1.15 -13.70
C ASN A 56 -18.16 -0.39 -12.86
N GLY A 57 -17.76 0.65 -12.12
CA GLY A 57 -18.63 1.32 -11.15
C GLY A 57 -19.10 0.42 -10.00
N ASP A 58 -18.36 -0.65 -9.71
CA ASP A 58 -18.67 -1.62 -8.64
C ASP A 58 -18.24 -1.07 -7.28
N ALA A 59 -19.10 -0.26 -6.68
CA ALA A 59 -18.86 0.34 -5.36
C ALA A 59 -18.60 -0.72 -4.27
N LYS A 60 -19.25 -1.88 -4.34
CA LYS A 60 -19.08 -2.94 -3.34
C LYS A 60 -17.73 -3.63 -3.49
N GLY A 61 -17.36 -3.97 -4.73
CA GLY A 61 -16.04 -4.50 -5.05
C GLY A 61 -14.93 -3.54 -4.65
N LEU A 62 -15.11 -2.23 -4.90
CA LEU A 62 -14.16 -1.20 -4.52
C LEU A 62 -13.97 -1.16 -3.00
N GLN A 63 -15.07 -1.14 -2.24
CA GLN A 63 -15.02 -1.14 -0.77
C GLN A 63 -14.19 -2.33 -0.25
N THR A 64 -14.50 -3.54 -0.71
CA THR A 64 -13.86 -4.76 -0.20
C THR A 64 -12.38 -4.83 -0.58
N ALA A 65 -12.03 -4.53 -1.83
CA ALA A 65 -10.65 -4.59 -2.30
C ALA A 65 -9.79 -3.52 -1.61
N ALA A 66 -10.30 -2.29 -1.48
CA ALA A 66 -9.61 -1.20 -0.83
C ALA A 66 -9.45 -1.41 0.68
N HIS A 67 -10.46 -1.94 1.37
CA HIS A 67 -10.37 -2.31 2.78
C HIS A 67 -9.23 -3.31 3.04
N SER A 68 -9.14 -4.35 2.19
CA SER A 68 -8.10 -5.36 2.32
C SER A 68 -6.70 -4.78 2.08
N LEU A 69 -6.55 -3.95 1.04
CA LEU A 69 -5.27 -3.31 0.71
C LEU A 69 -4.82 -2.34 1.80
N LYS A 70 -5.74 -1.58 2.41
CA LYS A 70 -5.46 -0.64 3.49
C LYS A 70 -4.69 -1.29 4.64
N SER A 71 -5.26 -2.36 5.20
CA SER A 71 -4.66 -3.05 6.35
C SER A 71 -3.30 -3.66 6.01
N SER A 72 -3.17 -4.31 4.84
CA SER A 72 -1.89 -4.87 4.41
C SER A 72 -0.83 -3.79 4.16
N SER A 73 -1.23 -2.62 3.67
CA SER A 73 -0.31 -1.49 3.43
C SER A 73 0.20 -0.89 4.73
N ALA A 74 -0.70 -0.69 5.72
CA ALA A 74 -0.30 -0.19 7.03
C ALA A 74 0.68 -1.15 7.72
N TYR A 75 0.47 -2.46 7.58
CA TYR A 75 1.32 -3.46 8.22
C TYR A 75 2.78 -3.40 7.76
N VAL A 76 3.03 -3.07 6.48
CA VAL A 76 4.39 -2.93 5.92
C VAL A 76 4.92 -1.49 5.96
N GLY A 77 4.29 -0.58 6.69
CA GLY A 77 4.75 0.81 6.76
C GLY A 77 4.34 1.70 5.58
N ALA A 78 3.56 1.20 4.61
CA ALA A 78 3.10 1.94 3.44
C ALA A 78 1.91 2.86 3.76
N MET A 79 2.15 3.89 4.60
CA MET A 79 1.10 4.72 5.19
C MET A 79 0.28 5.50 4.15
N ARG A 80 0.94 6.05 3.13
CA ARG A 80 0.26 6.81 2.07
C ARG A 80 -0.63 5.91 1.20
N LEU A 81 -0.16 4.70 0.90
CA LEU A 81 -0.95 3.69 0.20
C LEU A 81 -2.16 3.25 1.03
N SER A 82 -1.98 3.10 2.35
CA SER A 82 -3.07 2.82 3.29
C SER A 82 -4.13 3.92 3.27
N GLU A 83 -3.72 5.19 3.31
CA GLU A 83 -4.63 6.33 3.29
C GLU A 83 -5.40 6.46 1.97
N LEU A 84 -4.73 6.29 0.82
CA LEU A 84 -5.39 6.26 -0.50
C LEU A 84 -6.39 5.11 -0.59
N SER A 85 -6.06 3.95 -0.02
CA SER A 85 -6.97 2.81 0.07
C SER A 85 -8.18 3.13 0.95
N ARG A 86 -7.99 3.84 2.06
CA ARG A 86 -9.08 4.29 2.93
C ARG A 86 -10.03 5.24 2.21
N GLU A 87 -9.52 6.17 1.40
CA GLU A 87 -10.34 7.07 0.61
C GLU A 87 -11.24 6.30 -0.38
N LEU A 88 -10.67 5.35 -1.12
CA LEU A 88 -11.41 4.50 -2.05
C LEU A 88 -12.40 3.57 -1.34
N GLU A 89 -12.04 3.02 -0.18
CA GLU A 89 -12.95 2.25 0.67
C GLU A 89 -14.18 3.08 1.05
N MET A 90 -13.97 4.35 1.43
CA MET A 90 -15.05 5.26 1.79
C MET A 90 -15.95 5.61 0.61
N MET A 91 -15.39 5.79 -0.58
CA MET A 91 -16.16 6.01 -1.82
C MET A 91 -17.03 4.80 -2.16
N GLY A 92 -16.47 3.59 -2.09
CA GLY A 92 -17.22 2.36 -2.29
C GLY A 92 -18.33 2.20 -1.23
N ARG A 93 -18.05 2.55 0.03
CA ARG A 93 -19.03 2.51 1.12
C ARG A 93 -20.17 3.51 0.95
N SER A 94 -19.89 4.73 0.48
CA SER A 94 -20.91 5.76 0.25
C SER A 94 -21.65 5.61 -1.08
N GLN A 95 -21.19 4.70 -1.95
CA GLN A 95 -21.65 4.53 -3.33
C GLN A 95 -21.47 5.80 -4.19
N VAL A 96 -20.59 6.72 -3.79
CA VAL A 96 -20.23 7.91 -4.56
C VAL A 96 -18.89 7.65 -5.26
N MET A 97 -18.98 7.29 -6.54
CA MET A 97 -17.82 6.89 -7.35
C MET A 97 -17.19 8.05 -8.15
N ASP A 98 -17.77 9.25 -8.06
CA ASP A 98 -17.26 10.45 -8.73
C ASP A 98 -15.81 10.74 -8.29
N GLY A 99 -14.87 10.74 -9.24
CA GLY A 99 -13.45 10.94 -8.97
C GLY A 99 -12.70 9.69 -8.49
N ALA A 100 -13.33 8.51 -8.47
CA ALA A 100 -12.67 7.26 -8.05
C ALA A 100 -11.52 6.88 -8.99
N GLU A 101 -11.64 7.20 -10.28
CA GLU A 101 -10.61 6.97 -11.30
C GLU A 101 -9.30 7.70 -10.97
N GLU A 102 -9.36 9.01 -10.73
CA GLU A 102 -8.19 9.82 -10.37
C GLU A 102 -7.51 9.28 -9.09
N LYS A 103 -8.31 8.91 -8.09
CA LYS A 103 -7.78 8.34 -6.84
C LYS A 103 -7.17 6.96 -7.04
N ALA A 104 -7.76 6.12 -7.88
CA ALA A 104 -7.23 4.80 -8.20
C ALA A 104 -5.92 4.88 -8.98
N GLU A 105 -5.77 5.85 -9.88
CA GLU A 105 -4.50 6.12 -10.54
C GLU A 105 -3.41 6.59 -9.56
N ARG A 106 -3.76 7.50 -8.65
CA ARG A 106 -2.84 7.94 -7.58
C ARG A 106 -2.41 6.78 -6.70
N LEU A 107 -3.35 5.94 -6.30
CA LEU A 107 -3.10 4.70 -5.55
C LEU A 107 -2.16 3.77 -6.31
N ASN A 108 -2.36 3.56 -7.62
CA ASN A 108 -1.50 2.70 -8.43
C ASN A 108 -0.07 3.26 -8.58
N ARG A 109 0.10 4.59 -8.66
CA ARG A 109 1.42 5.22 -8.68
C ARG A 109 2.15 5.02 -7.35
N GLU A 110 1.46 5.27 -6.24
CA GLU A 110 2.01 5.06 -4.89
C GLU A 110 2.38 3.59 -4.68
N TYR A 111 1.50 2.66 -5.09
CA TYR A 111 1.74 1.24 -5.01
C TYR A 111 3.05 0.81 -5.69
N LYS A 112 3.32 1.32 -6.89
CA LYS A 112 4.57 1.02 -7.61
C LYS A 112 5.82 1.48 -6.85
N GLN A 113 5.76 2.63 -6.17
CA GLN A 113 6.86 3.11 -5.34
C GLN A 113 7.05 2.21 -4.11
N VAL A 114 5.96 1.86 -3.43
CA VAL A 114 5.98 0.92 -2.29
C VAL A 114 6.60 -0.42 -2.67
N MET A 115 6.21 -1.00 -3.82
CA MET A 115 6.77 -2.27 -4.29
C MET A 115 8.29 -2.19 -4.51
N MET A 116 8.76 -1.12 -5.14
CA MET A 116 10.19 -0.91 -5.40
C MET A 116 10.99 -0.71 -4.11
N GLU A 117 10.49 0.12 -3.19
CA GLU A 117 11.17 0.35 -1.91
C GLU A 117 11.17 -0.88 -1.01
N LEU A 118 10.07 -1.63 -1.00
CA LEU A 118 9.93 -2.82 -0.15
C LEU A 118 10.82 -3.95 -0.64
N ASP A 119 10.85 -4.21 -1.95
CA ASP A 119 11.78 -5.17 -2.53
C ASP A 119 13.24 -4.79 -2.21
N ALA A 120 13.61 -3.51 -2.39
CA ALA A 120 14.94 -3.04 -2.06
C ALA A 120 15.29 -3.16 -0.56
N GLU A 121 14.31 -3.03 0.34
CA GLU A 121 14.51 -3.23 1.77
C GLU A 121 14.73 -4.71 2.11
N ILE A 122 13.95 -5.62 1.50
CA ILE A 122 14.09 -7.08 1.69
C ILE A 122 15.47 -7.55 1.20
N GLN A 123 15.93 -7.08 0.04
CA GLN A 123 17.24 -7.45 -0.50
C GLN A 123 18.42 -6.92 0.31
N ARG A 124 18.23 -5.88 1.15
CA ARG A 124 19.30 -5.36 2.04
C ARG A 124 19.48 -6.20 3.31
N SER A 125 18.43 -6.90 3.72
CA SER A 125 18.44 -7.78 4.88
C SER A 125 18.98 -9.18 4.61
N ASN A 126 19.10 -9.56 3.33
CA ASN A 126 19.61 -10.86 2.87
C ASN A 126 21.13 -10.89 2.64
#